data_AF-A0A2W6DEF5-F1
#
_entry.id   AF-A0A2W6DEF5-F1
#
_cell.length_a   1.000
_cell.length_b   1.000
_cell.length_c   1.000
_cell.angle_alpha   90.00
_cell.angle_beta   90.00
_cell.angle_gamma   90.00
#
_symmetry.space_group_name_H-M   'P 1'
#
loop_
_entity.id
_entity.type
_entity.pdbx_description
1 polymer ?
#
loop_
_entity_poly.entity_id
_entity_poly.type
_entity_poly.pdbx_seq_one_letter_code
_entity_poly.pdbx_strand_id
1 'polypeptide(L)'
;MVYLLHFDQPYKHAKHYLGWASDLDARVAEHGHAHGARLISVIAEHGITWRLARTRPGTRHRERQLKRQGGKSRLCPLCGITPCPATVRGRSTP
;
A
#
# COMPACT_ATOMS: atom_id res chain seq x y z
N MET A 1 -9.65 -5.60 -1.43
CA MET A 1 -8.94 -4.30 -1.53
C MET A 1 -7.47 -4.51 -1.85
N VAL A 2 -6.93 -3.77 -2.83
CA VAL A 2 -5.48 -3.73 -3.11
C VAL A 2 -4.89 -2.54 -2.38
N TYR A 3 -3.76 -2.73 -1.70
CA TYR A 3 -3.09 -1.68 -0.94
C TYR A 3 -1.60 -1.63 -1.27
N LEU A 4 -1.06 -0.42 -1.17
CA LEU A 4 0.34 -0.11 -1.36
C LEU A 4 0.88 0.54 -0.09
N LEU A 5 1.88 -0.08 0.52
CA LEU A 5 2.66 0.50 1.60
C LEU A 5 3.92 1.13 1.02
N HIS A 6 4.27 2.29 1.54
CA HIS A 6 5.52 2.99 1.27
C HIS A 6 6.41 2.87 2.51
N PHE A 7 7.69 2.57 2.30
CA PHE A 7 8.67 2.56 3.38
C PHE A 7 9.36 3.92 3.41
N ASP A 8 9.49 4.51 4.60
CA ASP A 8 10.11 5.82 4.74
C ASP A 8 11.60 5.78 4.39
N GLN A 9 12.22 4.60 4.57
CA GLN A 9 13.56 4.31 4.07
C GLN A 9 13.55 3.04 3.20
N PRO A 10 14.35 3.00 2.13
CA PRO A 10 14.54 1.78 1.35
C PRO A 10 15.15 0.67 2.21
N TYR A 11 14.49 -0.48 2.28
CA TYR A 11 15.10 -1.69 2.82
C TYR A 11 15.70 -2.50 1.67
N LYS A 12 17.02 -2.45 1.52
CA LYS A 12 17.74 -3.00 0.35
C LYS A 12 17.15 -2.43 -0.95
N HIS A 13 16.55 -3.28 -1.79
CA HIS A 13 15.88 -2.87 -3.03
C HIS A 13 14.36 -2.64 -2.85
N ALA A 14 13.81 -2.95 -1.66
CA ALA A 14 12.40 -2.81 -1.38
C ALA A 14 12.08 -1.42 -0.83
N LYS A 15 11.35 -0.63 -1.62
CA LYS A 15 10.80 0.68 -1.22
C LYS A 15 9.28 0.64 -1.00
N HIS A 16 8.64 -0.40 -1.50
CA HIS A 16 7.20 -0.51 -1.57
C HIS A 16 6.74 -1.94 -1.40
N TYR A 17 5.66 -2.12 -0.65
CA TYR A 17 4.97 -3.39 -0.54
C TYR A 17 3.57 -3.26 -1.15
N LEU A 18 3.25 -4.16 -2.08
CA LEU A 18 1.92 -4.22 -2.69
C LEU A 18 1.27 -5.54 -2.30
N GLY A 19 0.11 -5.44 -1.66
CA GLY A 19 -0.67 -6.57 -1.20
C GLY A 19 -2.14 -6.45 -1.56
N TRP A 20 -2.85 -7.56 -1.42
CA TRP A 20 -4.31 -7.61 -1.49
C TRP A 20 -4.83 -8.25 -0.22
N ALA A 21 -5.97 -7.76 0.27
CA ALA A 21 -6.71 -8.32 1.38
C ALA A 21 -8.21 -8.24 1.10
N SER A 22 -8.97 -9.22 1.58
CA SER A 22 -10.43 -9.16 1.62
C SER A 22 -10.90 -8.12 2.64
N ASP A 23 -10.32 -8.16 3.84
CA ASP A 23 -10.48 -7.18 4.91
C ASP A 23 -9.17 -6.39 5.08
N LEU A 24 -9.21 -5.10 4.75
CA LEU A 24 -8.01 -4.26 4.80
C LEU A 24 -7.67 -3.84 6.23
N ASP A 25 -8.68 -3.48 7.02
CA ASP A 25 -8.47 -2.93 8.37
C ASP A 25 -7.94 -4.01 9.29
N ALA A 26 -8.51 -5.22 9.23
CA ALA A 26 -7.96 -6.37 9.94
C ALA A 26 -6.51 -6.65 9.50
N ARG A 27 -6.23 -6.57 8.19
CA ARG A 27 -4.88 -6.83 7.66
C ARG A 27 -3.86 -5.76 8.05
N VAL A 28 -4.24 -4.50 8.13
CA VAL A 28 -3.36 -3.42 8.56
C VAL A 28 -3.12 -3.51 10.07
N ALA A 29 -4.14 -3.85 10.86
CA ALA A 29 -3.98 -4.15 12.28
C ALA A 29 -3.03 -5.33 12.50
N GLU A 30 -3.14 -6.41 11.71
CA GLU A 30 -2.20 -7.54 11.72
C GLU A 30 -0.76 -7.10 11.43
N HIS A 31 -0.53 -6.12 10.54
CA HIS A 31 0.82 -5.61 10.25
C HIS A 31 1.40 -4.76 11.40
N GLY A 32 0.54 -4.19 12.25
CA GLY A 32 0.94 -3.56 13.51
C GLY A 32 1.27 -4.57 14.61
N HIS A 33 0.94 -5.84 14.40
CA HIS A 33 1.21 -6.94 15.33
C HIS A 33 2.16 -7.97 14.66
N ALA A 34 2.73 -8.89 15.42
CA ALA A 34 3.73 -9.85 14.91
C ALA A 34 3.20 -10.82 13.82
N HIS A 35 1.92 -10.75 13.45
CA HIS A 35 1.23 -11.66 12.53
C HIS A 35 1.12 -11.14 11.09
N GLY A 36 1.73 -9.98 10.79
CA GLY A 36 1.75 -9.39 9.46
C GLY A 36 2.63 -10.12 8.43
N ALA A 37 2.85 -9.46 7.29
CA ALA A 37 3.79 -9.97 6.30
C ALA A 37 5.22 -9.93 6.85
N ARG A 38 6.00 -11.02 6.72
CA ARG A 38 7.39 -11.11 7.21
C ARG A 38 8.27 -9.92 6.84
N LEU A 39 8.07 -9.32 5.66
CA LEU A 39 8.81 -8.12 5.25
C LEU A 39 8.53 -6.93 6.17
N ILE A 40 7.29 -6.75 6.63
CA ILE A 40 6.89 -5.68 7.54
C ILE A 40 7.52 -5.86 8.92
N SER A 41 7.56 -7.09 9.42
CA SER A 41 8.27 -7.42 10.66
C SER A 41 9.76 -7.10 10.54
N VAL A 42 10.40 -7.52 9.44
CA VAL A 42 11.84 -7.28 9.21
C VAL A 42 12.15 -5.78 9.10
N ILE A 43 11.37 -4.98 8.37
CA ILE A 43 11.65 -3.53 8.31
C ILE A 43 11.44 -2.86 9.67
N ALA A 44 10.45 -3.32 10.45
CA ALA A 44 10.20 -2.81 11.80
C ALA A 44 11.36 -3.15 12.76
N GLU A 45 11.90 -4.38 12.68
CA GLU A 45 13.13 -4.78 13.40
C GLU A 45 14.34 -3.91 13.03
N HIS A 46 14.40 -3.46 11.78
CA HIS A 46 15.42 -2.52 11.30
C HIS A 46 15.10 -1.04 11.61
N GLY A 47 14.04 -0.75 12.38
CA GLY A 47 13.64 0.62 12.76
C GLY A 47 13.06 1.44 11.62
N ILE A 48 12.69 0.81 10.49
CA ILE A 48 12.14 1.48 9.32
C ILE A 48 10.62 1.51 9.45
N THR A 49 10.08 2.73 9.48
CA THR A 49 8.64 2.97 9.47
C THR A 49 8.04 2.83 8.08
N TRP A 50 6.74 2.54 8.04
CA TRP A 50 5.97 2.39 6.81
C TRP A 50 4.64 3.12 6.92
N ARG A 51 4.12 3.57 5.78
CA ARG A 51 2.85 4.28 5.67
C ARG A 51 1.97 3.65 4.60
N LEU A 52 0.67 3.61 4.85
CA LEU A 52 -0.31 3.21 3.84
C LEU A 52 -0.43 4.33 2.79
N ALA A 53 0.21 4.12 1.64
CA ALA A 53 0.34 5.14 0.61
C ALA A 53 -0.89 5.22 -0.29
N ARG A 54 -1.52 4.08 -0.60
CA ARG A 54 -2.71 4.04 -1.44
C ARG A 54 -3.52 2.78 -1.22
N THR A 55 -4.84 2.91 -1.23
CA THR A 55 -5.81 1.82 -1.31
C THR A 55 -6.60 1.94 -2.62
N ARG A 56 -6.98 0.80 -3.21
CA ARG A 56 -7.83 0.74 -4.41
C ARG A 56 -8.79 -0.45 -4.35
N PRO A 57 -10.04 -0.28 -4.81
CA PRO A 57 -10.92 -1.40 -5.09
C PRO A 57 -10.25 -2.40 -6.03
N GLY A 58 -10.39 -3.69 -5.73
CA GLY A 58 -9.83 -4.74 -6.56
C GLY A 58 -9.71 -6.09 -5.88
N THR A 59 -9.48 -7.09 -6.72
CA THR A 59 -9.28 -8.50 -6.37
C THR A 59 -7.79 -8.86 -6.41
N ARG A 60 -7.47 -10.10 -6.03
CA ARG A 60 -6.14 -10.70 -6.20
C ARG A 60 -5.61 -10.59 -7.64
N HIS A 61 -6.50 -10.64 -8.65
CA HIS A 61 -6.11 -10.48 -10.05
C HIS A 61 -5.55 -9.09 -10.35
N ARG A 62 -6.16 -8.06 -9.75
CA ARG A 62 -5.69 -6.67 -9.90
C ARG A 62 -4.33 -6.46 -9.24
N GLU A 63 -4.11 -7.06 -8.07
CA GLU A 63 -2.81 -7.07 -7.42
C GLU A 63 -1.73 -7.75 -8.29
N ARG A 64 -2.03 -8.92 -8.86
CA ARG A 64 -1.12 -9.61 -9.77
C ARG A 64 -0.81 -8.78 -11.01
N GLN A 65 -1.81 -8.12 -11.59
CA GLN A 65 -1.62 -7.22 -12.73
C GLN A 65 -0.68 -6.08 -12.38
N LEU A 66 -0.88 -5.41 -11.24
CA LEU A 66 -0.02 -4.31 -10.78
C LEU A 66 1.39 -4.79 -10.43
N LYS A 67 1.55 -6.02 -9.92
CA LYS A 67 2.87 -6.64 -9.73
C LYS A 67 3.60 -6.83 -11.06
N ARG A 68 2.90 -7.33 -12.08
CA ARG A 68 3.45 -7.55 -13.44
C ARG A 68 3.78 -6.25 -14.17
N GLN A 69 2.96 -5.21 -13.99
CA GLN A 69 3.20 -3.89 -14.60
C GLN A 69 4.50 -3.24 -14.14
N GLY A 70 4.99 -3.58 -12.94
CA GLY A 70 6.18 -2.97 -12.37
C GLY A 70 5.97 -1.50 -11.99
N GLY A 71 7.06 -0.79 -11.66
CA GLY A 71 7.00 0.64 -11.37
C GLY A 71 6.17 1.00 -10.14
N LYS A 72 6.38 0.35 -8.99
CA LYS A 72 5.61 0.63 -7.75
C LYS A 72 5.75 2.09 -7.30
N SER A 73 6.90 2.72 -7.54
CA SER A 73 7.09 4.16 -7.33
C SER A 73 6.10 4.99 -8.13
N ARG A 74 5.72 4.55 -9.34
CA ARG A 74 4.69 5.17 -10.21
C ARG A 74 3.28 5.16 -9.61
N LEU A 75 3.04 4.22 -8.71
CA LEU A 75 1.74 4.02 -8.06
C LEU A 75 1.67 4.71 -6.69
N CYS A 76 2.82 5.06 -6.13
CA CYS A 76 2.95 5.63 -4.80
C CYS A 76 2.81 7.16 -4.84
N PRO A 77 1.77 7.74 -4.22
CA PRO A 77 1.66 9.19 -4.14
C PRO A 77 2.78 9.83 -3.31
N LEU A 78 3.38 9.09 -2.38
CA LEU A 78 4.47 9.57 -1.52
C LEU A 78 5.83 9.65 -2.24
N CYS A 79 6.00 9.00 -3.39
CA CYS A 79 7.23 9.08 -4.18
C CYS A 79 7.30 10.29 -5.11
N GLY A 80 6.50 11.32 -4.87
CA GLY A 80 6.49 12.55 -5.69
C GLY A 80 5.62 12.46 -6.94
N ILE A 81 4.65 11.54 -6.96
CA ILE A 81 3.69 11.43 -8.06
C ILE A 81 2.37 11.91 -7.55
N THR A 82 2.04 13.14 -7.90
CA THR A 82 0.73 13.73 -7.65
C THR A 82 -0.30 12.88 -8.38
N PRO A 83 -1.15 12.08 -7.68
CA PRO A 83 -2.29 11.50 -8.36
C PRO A 83 -3.16 12.65 -8.87
N CYS A 84 -3.64 12.55 -10.11
CA CYS A 84 -4.75 13.39 -10.54
C CYS A 84 -5.88 13.17 -9.50
N PRO A 85 -6.33 14.21 -8.78
CA PRO A 85 -7.26 14.04 -7.68
C PRO A 85 -8.54 13.40 -8.22
N ALA A 86 -8.95 12.28 -7.64
CA ALA A 86 -10.25 11.69 -7.93
C ALA A 86 -11.29 12.69 -7.40
N THR A 87 -11.97 13.39 -8.30
CA THR A 87 -13.09 14.28 -7.97
C THR A 87 -14.10 13.50 -7.13
N VAL A 88 -14.16 13.83 -5.83
CA VAL A 88 -15.21 13.37 -4.95
C VAL A 88 -16.48 14.07 -5.42
N ARG A 89 -17.33 13.37 -6.17
CA ARG A 89 -18.67 13.86 -6.49
C ARG A 89 -19.48 13.83 -5.19
N GLY A 90 -19.41 14.91 -4.42
CA GLY A 90 -20.31 15.16 -3.32
C GLY A 90 -21.74 15.26 -3.88
N ARG A 91 -22.59 14.32 -3.49
CA ARG A 91 -24.03 14.42 -3.67
C ARG A 91 -24.57 15.06 -2.40
N SER A 92 -24.68 16.39 -2.42
CA SER A 92 -25.53 17.11 -1.47
C SER A 92 -26.97 16.76 -1.82
N THR A 93 -27.67 16.09 -0.91
CA THR A 93 -29.12 15.87 -0.99
C THR A 93 -29.75 16.97 -0.12
N PRO A 94 -30.86 17.60 -0.56
CA PRO A 94 -31.42 18.81 0.05
C PRO A 94 -31.90 18.63 1.49
#